data_AF-A0A7J4F982-F1
#
_entry.id   AF-A0A7J4F982-F1
#
_cell.length_a   1.000
_cell.length_b   1.000
_cell.length_c   1.000
_cell.angle_alpha   90.00
_cell.angle_beta   90.00
_cell.angle_gamma   90.00
#
_symmetry.space_group_name_H-M   'P 1'
#
loop_
_entity.id
_entity.type
_entity.pdbx_description
1 polymer ?
#
loop_
_entity_poly.entity_id
_entity_poly.type
_entity_poly.pdbx_seq_one_letter_code
_entity_poly.pdbx_strand_id
1 'polypeptide(L)'
;MAPLRSVVRRGEYYDSVLLMRVSEEVRRAPGVKEAAVLMATDTNKRMLSDVGLLTEDVKRAGADDLVIVVEAIDDESAGKAILRADELL
;
A
#
# COMPACT_ATOMS: atom_id res chain seq x y z
N MET A 1 -9.09 17.25 -2.00
CA MET A 1 -9.23 15.83 -1.67
C MET A 1 -7.82 15.24 -1.73
N ALA A 2 -7.41 14.45 -0.73
CA ALA A 2 -6.06 13.87 -0.74
C ALA A 2 -5.98 12.76 -1.80
N PRO A 3 -4.93 12.72 -2.64
CA PRO A 3 -4.77 11.66 -3.62
C PRO A 3 -4.53 10.31 -2.93
N LEU A 4 -5.28 9.31 -3.39
CA LEU A 4 -5.10 7.90 -3.07
C LEU A 4 -4.46 7.21 -4.28
N ARG A 5 -3.29 6.61 -4.08
CA ARG A 5 -2.54 5.87 -5.11
C ARG A 5 -2.34 4.44 -4.68
N SER A 6 -2.42 3.52 -5.64
CA SER A 6 -2.15 2.12 -5.41
C SER A 6 -1.29 1.53 -6.50
N VAL A 7 -0.46 0.57 -6.13
CA VAL A 7 0.37 -0.22 -7.02
C VAL A 7 0.18 -1.69 -6.69
N VAL A 8 0.04 -2.52 -7.72
CA VAL A 8 -0.09 -3.98 -7.60
C VAL A 8 1.12 -4.62 -8.24
N ARG A 9 1.82 -5.47 -7.51
CA ARG A 9 2.94 -6.29 -7.98
C ARG A 9 2.50 -7.75 -7.99
N ARG A 10 2.63 -8.41 -9.13
CA ARG A 10 2.07 -9.75 -9.33
C ARG A 10 3.07 -10.84 -8.99
N GLY A 11 2.63 -11.81 -8.18
CA GLY A 11 3.41 -13.00 -7.85
C GLY A 11 4.63 -12.75 -6.96
N GLU A 12 4.69 -11.60 -6.28
CA GLU A 12 5.73 -11.29 -5.31
C GLU A 12 5.22 -11.65 -3.91
N TYR A 13 5.77 -12.73 -3.33
CA TYR A 13 5.40 -13.18 -2.00
C TYR A 13 6.40 -12.68 -0.95
N TYR A 14 5.88 -12.06 0.10
CA TYR A 14 6.66 -11.52 1.21
C TYR A 14 6.10 -11.96 2.57
N ASP A 15 6.96 -12.04 3.57
CA ASP A 15 6.56 -12.31 4.95
C ASP A 15 5.80 -11.12 5.56
N SER A 16 4.71 -11.40 6.27
CA SER A 16 3.85 -10.37 6.86
C SER A 16 4.59 -9.44 7.84
N VAL A 17 5.60 -9.92 8.57
CA VAL A 17 6.38 -9.10 9.50
C VAL A 17 7.22 -8.07 8.75
N LEU A 18 7.80 -8.47 7.61
CA LEU A 18 8.48 -7.53 6.71
C LEU A 18 7.48 -6.48 6.22
N LEU A 19 6.35 -6.92 5.66
CA LEU A 19 5.34 -6.01 5.11
C LEU A 19 4.76 -5.03 6.16
N MET A 20 4.58 -5.48 7.41
CA MET A 20 4.18 -4.61 8.52
C MET A 20 5.22 -3.53 8.80
N ARG A 21 6.51 -3.87 8.83
CA ARG A 21 7.60 -2.90 9.02
C ARG A 21 7.68 -1.92 7.86
N VAL A 22 7.60 -2.40 6.62
CA VAL A 22 7.58 -1.55 5.42
C VAL A 22 6.39 -0.59 5.48
N SER A 23 5.19 -1.07 5.83
CA SER A 23 4.01 -0.23 5.98
C SER A 23 4.21 0.88 7.02
N GLU A 24 4.83 0.58 8.17
CA GLU A 24 5.14 1.57 9.20
C GLU A 24 6.14 2.62 8.73
N GLU A 25 7.18 2.22 8.01
CA GLU A 25 8.19 3.13 7.46
C GLU A 25 7.58 4.04 6.38
N VAL A 26 6.74 3.50 5.50
CA VAL A 26 6.05 4.27 4.46
C VAL A 26 5.06 5.25 5.08
N ARG A 27 4.31 4.87 6.13
CA ARG A 27 3.43 5.78 6.88
C ARG A 27 4.17 6.98 7.50
N ARG A 28 5.44 6.82 7.85
CA ARG A 28 6.27 7.89 8.42
C ARG A 28 6.83 8.84 7.35
N ALA A 29 6.64 8.56 6.07
CA ALA A 29 7.17 9.39 5.00
C ALA A 29 6.48 10.77 4.97
N PRO A 30 7.22 11.86 4.70
CA PRO A 30 6.65 13.21 4.67
C PRO A 30 5.50 13.36 3.69
N GLY A 31 4.37 13.87 4.18
CA GLY A 31 3.16 14.11 3.39
C GLY A 31 2.28 12.88 3.19
N VAL A 32 2.65 11.72 3.71
CA VAL A 32 1.75 10.55 3.80
C VAL A 32 0.74 10.78 4.94
N LYS A 33 -0.53 10.53 4.64
CA LYS A 33 -1.61 10.51 5.64
C LYS A 33 -1.84 9.12 6.16
N GLU A 34 -1.87 8.15 5.24
CA GLU A 34 -2.08 6.75 5.53
C GLU A 34 -1.42 5.90 4.44
N ALA A 35 -0.88 4.75 4.82
CA ALA A 35 -0.24 3.84 3.88
C ALA A 35 -0.28 2.39 4.35
N ALA A 36 -0.35 1.48 3.39
CA ALA A 36 -0.43 0.06 3.65
C ALA A 36 0.31 -0.72 2.55
N VAL A 37 1.18 -1.64 2.98
CA VAL A 37 1.95 -2.56 2.13
C VAL A 37 1.65 -3.97 2.62
N LEU A 38 0.99 -4.77 1.78
CA LEU A 38 0.42 -6.05 2.20
C LEU A 38 0.05 -6.95 1.01
N MET A 39 -0.06 -8.25 1.25
CA MET A 39 -0.61 -9.19 0.26
C MET A 39 -2.10 -8.93 0.06
N ALA A 40 -2.61 -9.00 -1.17
CA ALA A 40 -4.01 -8.77 -1.52
C ALA A 40 -4.96 -9.94 -1.16
N THR A 41 -4.78 -10.55 0.02
CA THR A 41 -5.73 -11.52 0.56
C THR A 41 -7.10 -10.89 0.83
N ASP A 42 -8.17 -11.68 0.84
CA ASP A 42 -9.52 -11.14 1.08
C ASP A 42 -9.66 -10.44 2.44
N THR A 43 -8.97 -10.94 3.47
CA THR A 43 -8.92 -10.31 4.80
C THR A 43 -8.29 -8.92 4.73
N ASN A 44 -7.19 -8.81 4.00
CA ASN A 44 -6.45 -7.57 3.82
C ASN A 44 -7.23 -6.55 2.95
N LYS A 45 -7.89 -7.00 1.89
CA LYS A 45 -8.79 -6.14 1.08
C LYS A 45 -9.96 -5.60 1.90
N ARG A 46 -10.55 -6.41 2.78
CA ARG A 46 -11.59 -5.96 3.72
C ARG A 46 -11.05 -4.89 4.65
N MET A 47 -9.88 -5.11 5.26
CA MET A 47 -9.23 -4.10 6.10
C MET A 47 -9.00 -2.78 5.37
N LEU A 48 -8.48 -2.81 4.13
CA LEU A 48 -8.33 -1.61 3.30
C LEU A 48 -9.66 -0.92 3.01
N SER A 49 -10.75 -1.68 2.84
CA SER A 49 -12.08 -1.11 2.64
C SER A 49 -12.56 -0.35 3.86
N ASP A 50 -12.35 -0.92 5.05
CA ASP A 50 -12.82 -0.35 6.32
C ASP A 50 -12.13 0.98 6.65
N VAL A 51 -10.86 1.13 6.23
CA VAL A 51 -10.09 2.37 6.41
C VAL A 51 -10.12 3.30 5.19
N GLY A 52 -10.90 3.00 4.15
CA GLY A 52 -11.07 3.86 2.98
C GLY A 52 -9.89 3.88 1.99
N LEU A 53 -9.00 2.90 2.06
CA LEU A 53 -7.82 2.76 1.19
C LEU A 53 -8.02 1.78 0.03
N LEU A 54 -9.16 1.09 -0.05
CA LEU A 54 -9.39 0.10 -1.09
C LEU A 54 -9.62 0.75 -2.47
N THR A 55 -8.67 0.58 -3.39
CA THR A 55 -8.79 1.02 -4.79
C THR A 55 -9.35 -0.06 -5.70
N GLU A 56 -9.82 0.32 -6.88
CA GLU A 56 -10.32 -0.63 -7.90
C GLU A 56 -9.23 -1.59 -8.41
N ASP A 57 -7.96 -1.15 -8.46
CA ASP A 57 -6.85 -2.02 -8.83
C ASP A 57 -6.59 -3.09 -7.77
N VAL A 58 -6.60 -2.70 -6.49
CA VAL A 58 -6.43 -3.63 -5.37
C VAL A 58 -7.60 -4.62 -5.28
N LYS A 59 -8.84 -4.21 -5.58
CA LYS A 59 -9.98 -5.12 -5.65
C LYS A 59 -9.74 -6.27 -6.64
N ARG A 60 -9.14 -5.97 -7.80
CA ARG A 60 -8.84 -6.93 -8.87
C ARG A 60 -7.59 -7.78 -8.64
N ALA A 61 -6.73 -7.43 -7.69
CA ALA A 61 -5.50 -8.16 -7.40
C ALA A 61 -5.78 -9.58 -6.88
N GLY A 62 -4.91 -10.54 -7.16
CA GLY A 62 -4.94 -11.88 -6.57
C GLY A 62 -4.44 -11.90 -5.13
N ALA A 63 -4.70 -12.99 -4.40
CA ALA A 63 -4.23 -13.14 -3.02
C ALA A 63 -2.69 -13.17 -2.90
N ASP A 64 -2.02 -13.62 -3.96
CA ASP A 64 -0.55 -13.70 -4.06
C ASP A 64 0.08 -12.42 -4.65
N ASP A 65 -0.71 -11.37 -4.88
CA ASP A 65 -0.20 -10.09 -5.34
C ASP A 65 0.13 -9.20 -4.14
N LEU A 66 1.29 -8.54 -4.18
CA LEU A 66 1.62 -7.48 -3.25
C LEU A 66 0.91 -6.20 -3.68
N VAL A 67 0.32 -5.49 -2.71
CA VAL A 67 -0.27 -4.17 -2.93
C VAL A 67 0.39 -3.13 -2.04
N ILE A 68 0.67 -1.97 -2.64
CA ILE A 68 1.16 -0.77 -1.98
C ILE A 68 0.09 0.28 -2.18
N VAL A 69 -0.47 0.80 -1.09
CA VAL A 69 -1.50 1.84 -1.12
C VAL A 69 -1.04 3.02 -0.27
N VAL A 70 -1.16 4.23 -0.81
CA VAL A 70 -0.77 5.46 -0.14
C VAL A 70 -1.83 6.54 -0.36
N GLU A 71 -2.36 7.08 0.73
CA GLU A 71 -3.05 8.36 0.75
C GLU A 71 -2.06 9.45 1.20
N ALA A 72 -1.91 10.51 0.42
CA ALA A 72 -0.97 11.60 0.71
C ALA A 72 -1.61 12.97 0.53
N ILE A 73 -0.88 14.02 0.91
CA ILE A 73 -1.31 15.42 0.72
C ILE A 73 -1.29 15.84 -0.75
N ASP A 74 -0.44 15.22 -1.57
CA ASP A 74 -0.30 15.44 -3.01
C ASP A 74 0.29 14.18 -3.71
N ASP A 75 0.28 14.20 -5.04
CA ASP A 75 0.75 13.07 -5.86
C ASP A 75 2.26 12.85 -5.77
N GLU A 76 3.04 13.91 -5.48
CA GLU A 76 4.48 13.82 -5.34
C GLU A 76 4.86 13.05 -4.07
N SER A 77 4.24 13.37 -2.94
CA SER A 77 4.38 12.63 -1.68
C SER A 77 3.92 11.19 -1.82
N ALA A 78 2.81 10.92 -2.51
CA ALA A 78 2.37 9.55 -2.79
C ALA A 78 3.41 8.78 -3.62
N GLY A 79 3.95 9.39 -4.68
CA GLY A 79 4.99 8.80 -5.51
C GLY A 79 6.27 8.49 -4.74
N LYS A 80 6.75 9.43 -3.91
CA LYS A 80 7.93 9.23 -3.05
C LYS A 80 7.74 8.11 -2.04
N ALA A 81 6.54 8.01 -1.44
CA ALA A 81 6.22 6.95 -0.50
C ALA A 81 6.18 5.56 -1.16
N ILE A 82 5.65 5.46 -2.39
CA ILE A 82 5.68 4.23 -3.18
C ILE A 82 7.12 3.82 -3.50
N LEU A 83 7.95 4.77 -3.96
CA LEU A 83 9.37 4.50 -4.21
C LEU A 83 10.10 4.03 -2.95
N ARG A 84 9.77 4.62 -1.79
CA ARG A 84 10.33 4.20 -0.50
C ARG A 84 9.91 2.77 -0.12
N ALA A 85 8.69 2.37 -0.44
CA ALA A 85 8.24 1.00 -0.25
C ALA A 85 9.07 0.04 -1.13
N ASP A 86 9.28 0.38 -2.40
CA ASP A 86 10.07 -0.42 -3.34
C ASP A 86 11.55 -0.59 -2.86
N GLU A 87 12.13 0.42 -2.20
CA GLU A 87 13.50 0.32 -1.64
C GLU A 87 13.64 -0.62 -0.42
N LEU A 88 12.52 -0.90 0.26
CA LEU A 88 12.49 -1.64 1.52
C LEU A 88 12.07 -3.11 1.36
N LEU A 89 11.61 -3.49 0.17
CA LEU A 89 11.16 -4.82 -0.23
C LEU A 89 12.29 -5.60 -0.92
#